data_AF-A0A1B6NTB9-F1
#
_entry.id   AF-A0A1B6NTB9-F1
#
_cell.length_a   1.000
_cell.length_b   1.000
_cell.length_c   1.000
_cell.angle_alpha   90.00
_cell.angle_beta   90.00
_cell.angle_gamma   90.00
#
_symmetry.space_group_name_H-M   'P 1'
#
loop_
_entity.id
_entity.type
_entity.pdbx_description
1 polymer ?
#
loop_
_entity_poly.entity_id
_entity_poly.type
_entity_poly.pdbx_seq_one_letter_code
_entity_poly.pdbx_strand_id
1 'polypeptide(L)' 'TNTCPTGVATQDPYRQKALDVPSKAERVASFHKNTLKSLASIVGAVGLQHPSQLQPYHIARRLDDGQIKLLSKFFLLYG' A
#
# COMPACT_ATOMS: atom_id res chain seq x y z
N THR A 1 3.25 -0.73 24.17
CA THR A 1 4.09 -1.16 25.31
C THR A 1 5.38 -0.37 25.49
N ASN A 2 5.71 0.67 24.70
CA ASN A 2 6.94 1.47 24.84
C ASN A 2 8.29 0.70 24.71
N THR A 3 8.25 -0.58 24.35
CA THR A 3 9.39 -1.52 24.34
C THR A 3 10.03 -1.68 22.95
N CYS A 4 9.80 -0.74 22.04
CA CYS A 4 10.30 -0.83 20.66
C CYS A 4 11.83 -0.96 20.63
N PRO A 5 12.39 -2.06 20.11
CA PRO A 5 13.85 -2.27 20.12
C PRO A 5 14.58 -1.38 19.11
N THR A 6 13.88 -0.91 18.07
CA THR A 6 14.47 -0.08 17.00
C THR A 6 14.30 1.42 17.24
N GLY A 7 13.84 1.81 18.43
CA GLY A 7 13.71 3.20 18.85
C GLY A 7 12.58 4.00 18.17
N VAL A 8 11.78 3.40 17.28
CA VAL A 8 10.75 4.12 16.49
C VAL A 8 9.53 4.46 17.35
N ALA A 9 8.97 3.47 18.05
CA ALA A 9 7.73 3.60 18.80
C ALA A 9 8.01 3.56 20.31
N THR A 10 8.83 4.50 20.78
CA THR A 10 9.19 4.62 22.20
C THR A 10 9.40 6.07 22.64
N GLN A 11 9.03 6.36 23.88
CA GLN A 11 9.30 7.61 24.61
C GLN A 11 10.52 7.50 25.53
N ASP A 12 11.15 6.31 25.62
CA ASP A 12 12.36 6.09 26.41
C ASP A 12 13.60 6.66 25.68
N PRO A 13 14.28 7.68 26.24
CA PRO A 13 15.43 8.32 25.59
C PRO A 13 16.61 7.38 25.34
N TYR A 14 16.77 6.33 26.16
CA TYR A 14 17.82 5.34 25.94
C TYR A 14 17.52 4.50 24.69
N ARG A 15 16.26 4.10 24.49
CA ARG A 15 15.84 3.30 23.34
C ARG A 15 15.76 4.10 22.04
N GLN A 16 15.44 5.40 22.12
CA GLN A 16 15.44 6.27 20.95
C GLN A 16 16.83 6.34 20.28
N LYS A 17 17.92 6.13 21.03
CA LYS A 17 19.29 6.05 20.46
C LYS A 17 19.48 4.89 19.48
N ALA A 18 18.63 3.86 19.52
CA ALA A 18 18.65 2.77 18.55
C ALA A 18 18.03 3.16 17.18
N LEU A 19 17.49 4.37 17.04
CA LEU A 19 16.94 4.88 15.80
C LEU A 19 18.08 5.35 14.86
N ASP A 20 18.42 4.53 13.87
CA ASP A 20 19.28 4.92 12.75
C ASP A 20 18.44 5.63 11.68
N VAL A 21 18.45 6.97 11.69
CA VAL A 21 17.69 7.80 10.75
C VAL A 21 18.24 7.69 9.32
N PRO A 22 19.55 7.87 9.05
CA PRO A 22 20.10 7.76 7.69
C PRO A 22 19.75 6.44 7.00
N SER A 23 19.99 5.30 7.67
CA SER A 23 19.68 3.98 7.09
C SER A 23 18.18 3.81 6.81
N LYS A 24 17.33 4.24 7.74
CA LYS A 24 15.88 4.14 7.56
C LYS A 24 15.35 5.06 6.46
N ALA A 25 15.96 6.23 6.27
CA ALA A 25 15.58 7.14 5.19
C ALA A 25 15.81 6.48 3.82
N GLU A 26 16.96 5.84 3.59
CA GLU A 26 17.25 5.10 2.35
C GLU A 26 16.27 3.95 2.11
N ARG A 27 15.92 3.22 3.18
CA ARG A 27 14.94 2.14 3.11
C ARG A 27 13.54 2.64 2.77
N VAL A 28 13.12 3.75 3.36
CA VAL A 28 11.82 4.39 3.06
C VAL A 28 11.78 4.87 1.61
N ALA A 29 12.84 5.52 1.13
CA ALA A 29 12.95 5.95 -0.27
C ALA A 29 12.88 4.76 -1.24
N SER A 30 13.60 3.68 -0.93
CA SER A 30 13.56 2.45 -1.71
C SER A 30 12.18 1.79 -1.71
N PHE A 31 11.52 1.72 -0.55
CA PHE A 31 10.16 1.20 -0.44
C PHE A 31 9.20 2.00 -1.31
N HIS A 32 9.17 3.33 -1.17
CA HIS A 32 8.29 4.20 -1.96
C HIS A 32 8.54 4.05 -3.47
N LYS A 33 9.81 4.07 -3.91
CA LYS A 33 10.17 3.87 -5.32
C LYS A 33 9.65 2.53 -5.86
N ASN A 34 9.80 1.46 -5.09
CA ASN A 34 9.32 0.14 -5.50
C ASN A 34 7.79 0.05 -5.50
N THR A 35 7.11 0.68 -4.54
CA THR A 35 5.64 0.80 -4.54
C THR A 35 5.14 1.50 -5.80
N LEU A 36 5.75 2.62 -6.19
CA LEU A 36 5.38 3.34 -7.42
C LEU A 36 5.66 2.51 -8.68
N LYS A 37 6.78 1.80 -8.72
CA LYS A 37 7.12 0.89 -9.84
C LYS A 37 6.07 -0.20 -9.99
N SER A 38 5.69 -0.88 -8.90
CA SER A 38 4.66 -1.93 -8.92
C SER A 38 3.29 -1.37 -9.31
N LEU A 39 2.91 -0.19 -8.80
CA LEU A 39 1.67 0.47 -9.19
C LEU A 39 1.65 0.77 -10.69
N ALA A 40 2.73 1.34 -11.24
CA ALA A 40 2.84 1.62 -12.67
C ALA A 40 2.73 0.35 -13.52
N SER A 41 3.36 -0.76 -13.10
CA SER A 41 3.23 -2.05 -13.78
C SER A 41 1.78 -2.56 -13.80
N ILE A 42 1.06 -2.47 -12.69
CA ILE A 42 -0.36 -2.87 -12.61
C ILE A 42 -1.23 -1.98 -13.50
N VAL A 43 -1.06 -0.66 -13.40
CA VAL A 43 -1.80 0.33 -14.19
C VAL A 43 -1.60 0.11 -15.70
N GLY A 44 -0.36 -0.11 -16.13
CA GLY A 44 -0.05 -0.44 -17.53
C GLY A 44 -0.62 -1.79 -17.96
N ALA A 45 -0.60 -2.81 -17.08
CA ALA A 45 -1.15 -4.13 -17.38
C ALA A 45 -2.67 -4.12 -17.62
N VAL A 46 -3.40 -3.19 -17.00
CA VAL A 46 -4.84 -2.98 -17.24
C VAL A 46 -5.12 -1.98 -18.37
N GLY A 47 -4.09 -1.55 -19.11
CA GLY A 47 -4.23 -0.68 -20.28
C GLY A 47 -4.39 0.82 -19.98
N LEU A 48 -4.03 1.26 -18.77
CA LEU A 48 -4.18 2.65 -18.32
C LEU A 48 -2.82 3.38 -18.32
N GLN A 49 -2.87 4.71 -18.43
CA GLN A 49 -1.68 5.57 -18.40
C GLN A 49 -1.45 6.18 -17.00
N HIS A 50 -2.52 6.34 -16.21
CA HIS A 50 -2.45 6.94 -14.88
C HIS A 50 -3.37 6.22 -13.90
N PRO A 51 -2.97 6.00 -12.63
CA PRO A 51 -3.78 5.31 -11.63
C PRO A 51 -5.14 5.96 -11.36
N SER A 52 -5.29 7.27 -11.58
CA SER A 52 -6.60 7.95 -11.44
C SER A 52 -7.64 7.52 -12.47
N GLN A 53 -7.23 6.82 -13.53
CA GLN A 53 -8.15 6.27 -14.53
C GLN A 53 -8.77 4.94 -14.08
N LEU A 54 -8.34 4.38 -12.95
CA LEU A 54 -8.93 3.17 -12.38
C LEU A 54 -10.40 3.40 -12.03
N GLN A 55 -11.24 2.73 -12.78
CA GLN A 55 -12.67 2.57 -12.51
C GLN A 55 -12.99 1.22 -11.82
N PRO A 56 -14.11 1.10 -11.09
CA PRO A 56 -14.50 -0.14 -10.42
C PRO A 56 -14.61 -1.37 -11.34
N TYR A 57 -14.85 -1.20 -12.64
CA TYR A 57 -14.92 -2.33 -13.57
C TYR A 57 -13.53 -2.92 -13.93
N HIS A 58 -12.41 -2.28 -13.55
CA HIS A 58 -11.07 -2.87 -13.71
C HIS A 58 -10.71 -3.87 -12.60
N ILE A 59 -11.49 -3.94 -11.52
CA ILE A 59 -11.18 -4.76 -10.35
C ILE A 59 -12.16 -5.92 -10.27
N ALA A 60 -11.63 -7.15 -10.32
CA ALA A 60 -12.38 -8.36 -10.02
C ALA A 60 -12.17 -8.78 -8.55
N ARG A 61 -13.27 -9.03 -7.83
CA ARG A 61 -13.26 -9.48 -6.44
C ARG A 61 -13.82 -10.90 -6.36
N ARG A 62 -13.13 -11.78 -5.64
CA ARG A 62 -13.67 -13.06 -5.21
C ARG A 62 -14.49 -12.88 -3.92
N LEU A 63 -15.70 -13.41 -3.91
CA LEU A 63 -16.61 -13.40 -2.77
C LEU A 63 -16.46 -14.67 -1.93
N ASP A 64 -17.03 -14.64 -0.73
CA ASP A 64 -16.93 -15.73 0.25
C ASP A 64 -17.57 -17.03 -0.27
N ASP A 65 -18.57 -16.92 -1.15
CA ASP A 65 -19.21 -18.04 -1.85
C ASP A 65 -18.44 -18.53 -3.10
N GLY A 66 -17.23 -18.01 -3.32
CA GLY A 66 -16.36 -18.37 -4.44
C GLY A 66 -16.66 -17.65 -5.76
N GLN A 67 -17.77 -16.91 -5.87
CA GLN A 67 -18.10 -16.15 -7.07
C GLN A 67 -17.08 -15.05 -7.34
N ILE A 68 -16.77 -14.79 -8.61
CA ILE A 68 -15.94 -13.65 -9.02
C ILE A 68 -16.87 -12.60 -9.63
N LYS A 69 -16.88 -11.39 -9.05
CA LYS A 69 -17.66 -10.25 -9.55
C LYS A 69 -16.78 -9.02 -9.71
N LEU A 70 -17.09 -8.19 -10.70
CA LEU A 70 -16.46 -6.88 -10.84
C LEU A 70 -16.87 -5.97 -9.68
N LEU A 71 -15.94 -5.12 -9.23
CA LEU A 71 -16.19 -4.18 -8.14
C LEU A 71 -17.34 -3.21 -8.49
N SER A 72 -17.54 -2.88 -9.77
CA SER A 72 -18.67 -2.07 -10.25
C SER A 72 -20.06 -2.60 -9.86
N LYS A 73 -20.21 -3.92 -9.64
CA LYS A 73 -21.48 -4.51 -9.18
C LYS A 73 -21.83 -4.15 -7.74
N PHE A 74 -20.86 -3.72 -6.94
CA PHE A 74 -21.09 -3.27 -5.56
C PHE A 74 -21.36 -1.77 -5.48
N PHE A 75 -20.83 -0.97 -6.41
CA PHE A 75 -21.05 0.48 -6.44
C PHE A 75 -22.48 0.88 -6.81
N LEU A 76 -23.17 0.07 -7.62
CA LEU A 76 -24.57 0.30 -7.98
C LEU A 76 -25.57 0.05 -6.84
N LEU A 77 -25.11 -0.44 -5.68
CA LEU A 77 -25.96 -0.75 -4.52
C LEU A 77 -25.91 0.35 -3.44
N TYR A 78 -25.10 1.39 -3.61
CA TYR A 78 -24.91 2.48 -2.64
C TYR A 78 -24.94 3.88 -3.27
N GLY A 79 -25.48 4.00 -4.49
CA GLY A 79 -25.69 5.25 -5.22
C GLY A 79 -27.16 5.51 -5.45
#